data_AF-A0A2V5H0Z5-F1
#
_entry.id   AF-A0A2V5H0Z5-F1
#
_cell.length_a   1.000
_cell.length_b   1.000
_cell.length_c   1.000
_cell.angle_alpha   90.00
_cell.angle_beta   90.00
_cell.angle_gamma   90.00
#
_symmetry.space_group_name_H-M   'P 1'
#
loop_
_entity.id
_entity.type
_entity.pdbx_description
1 polymer ?
#
loop_
_entity_poly.entity_id
_entity_poly.type
_entity_poly.pdbx_seq_one_letter_code
_entity_poly.pdbx_strand_id
1 'polypeptide(L)'
;ARQHTPLEVVAFQQFSRQTVTCTPALLDSKQEQQGDTDHMPGGFIHTIVWNIVPGIRLGDACSEKPFWHLAHEERDLIRDA
;
A
#
# COMPACT_ATOMS: atom_id res chain seq x y z
N ALA A 1 -23.29 -3.22 -10.06
CA ALA A 1 -22.12 -3.97 -9.57
C ALA A 1 -21.89 -3.63 -8.09
N ARG A 2 -21.59 -4.61 -7.22
CA ARG A 2 -21.22 -4.32 -5.82
C ARG A 2 -19.82 -3.71 -5.82
N GLN A 3 -19.71 -2.46 -5.40
CA GLN A 3 -18.44 -1.74 -5.30
C GLN A 3 -17.74 -2.22 -4.03
N HIS A 4 -16.89 -3.26 -4.16
CA HIS A 4 -16.09 -3.76 -3.04
C HIS A 4 -14.80 -2.94 -2.96
N THR A 5 -14.80 -1.92 -2.12
CA THR A 5 -13.59 -1.14 -1.85
C THR A 5 -12.64 -1.98 -0.99
N PRO A 6 -11.39 -2.22 -1.41
CA PRO A 6 -10.40 -2.93 -0.59
C PRO A 6 -10.19 -2.25 0.76
N LEU A 7 -9.90 -3.04 1.80
CA LEU A 7 -9.69 -2.50 3.16
C LEU A 7 -8.52 -1.54 3.21
N GLU A 8 -7.50 -1.77 2.39
CA GLU A 8 -6.32 -0.93 2.23
C GLU A 8 -6.74 0.49 1.79
N VAL A 9 -7.66 0.59 0.82
CA VAL A 9 -8.15 1.87 0.31
C VAL A 9 -8.96 2.60 1.37
N VAL A 10 -9.80 1.86 2.12
CA VAL A 10 -10.56 2.43 3.25
C VAL A 10 -9.60 2.98 4.32
N ALA A 11 -8.56 2.24 4.67
CA ALA A 11 -7.54 2.67 5.62
C ALA A 11 -6.80 3.93 5.12
N PHE A 12 -6.35 3.94 3.86
CA PHE A 12 -5.70 5.10 3.24
C PHE A 12 -6.59 6.35 3.26
N GLN A 13 -7.87 6.21 2.92
CA GLN A 13 -8.84 7.31 2.99
C GLN A 13 -9.02 7.83 4.42
N GLN A 14 -9.12 6.93 5.40
CA GLN A 14 -9.28 7.31 6.80
C GLN A 14 -8.05 8.04 7.34
N PHE A 15 -6.85 7.50 7.14
CA PHE A 15 -5.62 8.10 7.64
C PHE A 15 -5.30 9.43 6.95
N SER A 16 -5.64 9.55 5.66
CA SER A 16 -5.51 10.83 4.93
C SER A 16 -6.45 11.90 5.50
N ARG A 17 -7.71 11.55 5.82
CA ARG A 17 -8.66 12.48 6.46
C ARG A 17 -8.22 12.88 7.87
N GLN A 18 -7.60 11.96 8.60
CA GLN A 18 -7.08 12.18 9.95
C GLN A 18 -5.72 12.90 9.95
N THR A 19 -5.13 13.15 8.78
CA THR A 19 -3.81 13.80 8.63
C THR A 19 -2.70 13.06 9.41
N VAL A 20 -2.74 11.73 9.40
CA VAL A 20 -1.71 10.88 10.02
C VAL A 20 -0.39 11.06 9.29
N THR A 21 0.67 11.43 9.99
CA THR A 21 1.97 11.76 9.40
C THR A 21 2.85 10.55 9.06
N CYS A 22 2.57 9.40 9.67
CA CYS A 22 3.34 8.16 9.46
C CYS A 22 2.80 7.28 8.33
N THR A 23 1.72 7.69 7.67
CA THR A 23 1.14 7.00 6.51
C THR A 23 1.18 7.90 5.28
N PRO A 24 1.43 7.34 4.07
CA PRO A 24 1.30 8.12 2.85
C PRO A 24 -0.13 8.65 2.70
N ALA A 25 -0.30 9.90 2.26
CA ALA A 25 -1.63 10.39 1.98
C ALA A 25 -2.13 9.82 0.63
N LEU A 26 -3.43 9.60 0.55
CA LEU A 26 -4.09 9.18 -0.67
C LEU A 26 -4.29 10.41 -1.57
N LEU A 27 -3.74 10.34 -2.78
CA LEU A 27 -3.91 11.37 -3.81
C LEU A 27 -5.10 11.07 -4.70
N ASP A 28 -5.25 9.80 -5.13
CA ASP A 28 -6.38 9.35 -5.95
C ASP A 28 -6.57 7.83 -5.87
N SER A 29 -7.75 7.34 -6.24
CA SER A 29 -8.06 5.92 -6.36
C SER A 29 -9.07 5.65 -7.46
N LYS A 30 -8.83 4.64 -8.29
CA LYS A 30 -9.73 4.23 -9.37
C LYS A 30 -9.99 2.73 -9.31
N GLN A 31 -11.26 2.35 -9.44
CA GLN A 31 -11.66 0.96 -9.62
C GLN A 31 -12.20 0.75 -11.04
N GLU A 32 -11.76 -0.33 -11.66
CA GLU A 32 -12.19 -0.76 -12.99
C GLU A 32 -12.63 -2.22 -12.93
N GLN A 33 -13.69 -2.56 -13.67
CA GLN A 33 -14.12 -3.96 -13.81
C GLN A 33 -13.36 -4.60 -14.95
N GLN A 34 -12.87 -5.81 -14.71
CA GLN A 34 -12.13 -6.58 -15.71
C GLN A 34 -13.09 -7.27 -16.67
N GLY A 35 -12.80 -7.17 -17.96
CA GLY A 35 -13.55 -7.78 -19.04
C GLY A 35 -13.27 -9.27 -19.19
N ASP A 36 -14.00 -9.92 -20.11
CA ASP A 36 -13.96 -11.38 -20.27
C ASP A 36 -12.62 -11.92 -20.79
N THR A 37 -11.81 -11.07 -21.42
CA THR A 37 -10.49 -11.41 -21.97
C THR A 37 -9.34 -10.98 -21.06
N ASP A 38 -9.62 -10.31 -19.95
CA ASP A 38 -8.59 -9.86 -19.02
C ASP A 38 -8.08 -11.03 -18.17
N HIS A 39 -6.96 -10.82 -17.47
CA HIS A 39 -6.34 -11.87 -16.65
C HIS A 39 -7.27 -12.47 -15.58
N MET A 40 -8.25 -11.71 -15.10
CA MET A 40 -9.24 -12.15 -14.11
C MET A 40 -10.65 -11.73 -14.58
N PRO A 41 -11.31 -12.52 -15.43
CA PRO A 41 -12.64 -12.21 -15.94
C PRO A 41 -13.67 -11.97 -14.83
N GLY A 42 -14.40 -10.85 -14.91
CA GLY A 42 -15.35 -10.43 -13.88
C GLY A 42 -14.72 -9.91 -12.58
N GLY A 43 -13.38 -9.85 -12.51
CA GLY A 43 -12.61 -9.25 -11.43
C GLY A 43 -12.59 -7.73 -11.46
N PHE A 44 -11.72 -7.14 -10.63
CA PHE A 44 -11.53 -5.69 -10.57
C PHE A 44 -10.05 -5.34 -10.48
N ILE A 45 -9.67 -4.25 -11.14
CA ILE A 45 -8.38 -3.59 -10.94
C ILE A 45 -8.64 -2.38 -10.04
N HIS A 46 -7.86 -2.27 -8.97
CA HIS A 46 -7.88 -1.10 -8.10
C HIS A 46 -6.52 -0.40 -8.19
N THR A 47 -6.51 0.80 -8.77
CA THR A 47 -5.33 1.65 -8.88
C THR A 47 -5.38 2.67 -7.76
N ILE A 48 -4.27 2.80 -7.01
CA ILE A 48 -4.14 3.74 -5.90
C ILE A 48 -2.93 4.63 -6.17
N VAL A 49 -3.09 5.93 -5.98
CA VAL A 49 -2.00 6.91 -6.08
C VAL A 49 -1.81 7.54 -4.71
N TRP A 50 -0.59 7.51 -4.20
CA TRP A 50 -0.23 8.09 -2.90
C TRP A 50 1.09 8.85 -2.97
N ASN A 51 1.28 9.80 -2.06
CA ASN A 51 2.54 10.56 -1.97
C ASN A 51 3.67 9.70 -1.37
N ILE A 52 4.90 9.91 -1.80
CA ILE A 52 6.05 9.20 -1.24
C ILE A 52 6.31 9.74 0.17
N VAL A 53 6.37 8.84 1.17
CA VAL A 53 6.76 9.19 2.55
C VAL A 53 8.30 9.21 2.62
N PRO A 54 8.91 10.23 3.27
CA PRO A 54 10.35 10.24 3.51
C PRO A 54 10.79 9.01 4.29
N GLY A 55 11.89 8.38 3.89
CA GLY A 55 12.46 7.24 4.60
C GLY A 55 13.18 6.26 3.68
N ILE A 56 13.74 5.23 4.30
CA ILE A 56 14.39 4.13 3.58
C ILE A 56 13.36 3.02 3.43
N ARG A 57 13.05 2.66 2.18
CA ARG A 57 12.22 1.49 1.89
C ARG A 57 12.98 0.24 2.34
N LEU A 58 12.49 -0.42 3.38
CA LEU A 58 13.18 -1.55 4.01
C LEU A 58 13.04 -2.87 3.23
N GLY A 59 12.17 -2.92 2.22
CA GLY A 59 12.08 -4.02 1.27
C GLY A 59 11.26 -3.64 0.04
N ASP A 60 11.55 -4.28 -1.08
CA ASP A 60 10.70 -4.23 -2.27
C ASP A 60 10.41 -5.66 -2.80
N ALA A 61 9.61 -5.75 -3.85
CA ALA A 61 9.21 -7.02 -4.45
C ALA A 61 10.29 -7.65 -5.35
N CYS A 62 11.38 -6.96 -5.67
CA CYS A 62 12.28 -7.30 -6.78
C CYS A 62 13.80 -7.20 -6.47
N SER A 63 14.22 -6.81 -5.27
CA SER A 63 15.61 -6.51 -4.92
C SER A 63 15.98 -6.85 -3.47
N GLU A 64 17.21 -6.49 -3.09
CA GLU A 64 17.73 -6.57 -1.72
C GLU A 64 16.71 -6.03 -0.72
N LYS A 65 16.68 -6.65 0.45
CA LYS A 65 15.80 -6.25 1.54
C LYS A 65 16.68 -5.57 2.59
N PRO A 66 16.89 -4.24 2.53
CA PRO A 66 17.70 -3.50 3.50
C PRO A 66 17.42 -3.89 4.94
N PHE A 67 16.16 -4.20 5.25
CA PHE A 67 15.76 -4.75 6.54
C PHE A 67 16.65 -5.88 7.05
N TRP A 68 17.00 -6.86 6.20
CA TRP A 68 17.80 -8.03 6.60
C TRP A 68 19.29 -7.73 6.74
N HIS A 69 19.76 -6.58 6.25
CA HIS A 69 21.14 -6.12 6.46
C HIS A 69 21.31 -5.31 7.75
N LEU A 70 20.21 -4.89 8.38
CA LEU A 70 20.25 -4.21 9.68
C LEU A 70 20.69 -5.17 10.79
N ALA A 71 21.29 -4.61 11.84
CA ALA A 71 21.62 -5.37 13.03
C ALA A 71 20.34 -6.00 13.64
N HIS A 72 20.50 -7.09 14.38
CA HIS A 72 19.35 -7.77 14.98
C HIS A 72 18.55 -6.85 15.89
N GLU A 73 19.24 -6.04 16.70
CA GLU A 73 18.64 -5.07 17.61
C GLU A 73 17.79 -4.02 16.87
N GLU A 74 18.29 -3.50 15.74
CA GLU A 74 17.55 -2.54 14.90
C GLU A 74 16.29 -3.17 14.29
N ARG A 75 16.37 -4.43 13.87
CA ARG A 75 15.21 -5.16 13.34
C ARG A 75 14.14 -5.40 14.40
N ASP A 76 14.54 -5.63 15.65
CA ASP A 76 13.60 -5.84 16.75
C ASP A 76 12.92 -4.52 17.13
N LEU A 77 13.67 -3.42 17.20
CA LEU A 77 13.09 -2.08 17.38
C LEU A 77 12.03 -1.73 16.32
N ILE A 78 12.26 -2.11 15.06
CA ILE A 78 11.29 -1.87 13.97
C ILE A 78 10.03 -2.74 14.11
N ARG A 79 10.15 -3.97 14.64
CA ARG A 79 9.01 -4.90 14.80
C ARG A 79 8.13 -4.56 16.00
N ASP A 80 8.76 -4.03 17.05
CA ASP A 80 8.11 -3.75 18.33
C ASP A 80 7.55 -2.32 18.41
N ALA A 81 7.84 -1.47 17.42
CA ALA A 81 7.30 -0.11 17.27
C ALA A 81 5.86 -0.10 16.73
#